data_AF-A0A562KBI2-F1
#
_entry.id   AF-A0A562KBI2-F1
#
_cell.length_a   1.000
_cell.length_b   1.000
_cell.length_c   1.000
_cell.angle_alpha   90.00
_cell.angle_beta   90.00
_cell.angle_gamma   90.00
#
_symmetry.space_group_name_H-M   'P 1'
#
loop_
_entity.id
_entity.type
_entity.pdbx_description
1 polymer ?
#
loop_
_entity_poly.entity_id
_entity_poly.type
_entity_poly.pdbx_seq_one_letter_code
_entity_poly.pdbx_strand_id
1 'polypeptide(L)'
;MNGELRALGVIHGLLLGMVLATPWMGAYVMRWGVEALFIMSAFQLRLADRRFALRPGWRGWISHVRMAPQRLATWAALAIAVLIALPDRTGMPAIILMAALMGELLLYPACVWLLPRLSRRYLGWLLAMMLLSCAMTDRDMLRLPILFITGIGVCLFWLRGPDGDVHALAAALGAGGISALAAILWPVAAPVCVPAATVAVMTALAHMSVMRRRPHHWRLGGDAAGIRLRRLRLLSRPF
;
A
#
# COMPACT_ATOMS: atom_id res chain seq x y z
N MET A 1 -3.86 22.22 -6.37
CA MET A 1 -3.88 20.81 -5.88
C MET A 1 -5.13 20.13 -6.44
N ASN A 2 -4.98 19.07 -7.23
CA ASN A 2 -6.12 18.38 -7.85
C ASN A 2 -6.99 17.74 -6.76
N GLY A 3 -8.32 17.96 -6.79
CA GLY A 3 -9.27 17.64 -5.72
C GLY A 3 -9.30 16.19 -5.22
N GLU A 4 -8.74 15.24 -5.96
CA GLU A 4 -8.74 13.80 -5.61
C GLU A 4 -7.70 13.41 -4.55
N LEU A 5 -6.52 14.04 -4.55
CA LEU A 5 -5.58 13.91 -3.42
C LEU A 5 -6.17 14.54 -2.15
N ARG A 6 -7.06 15.52 -2.30
CA ARG A 6 -7.81 16.12 -1.21
C ARG A 6 -8.85 15.14 -0.66
N ALA A 7 -9.60 14.43 -1.51
CA ALA A 7 -10.56 13.41 -1.08
C ALA A 7 -9.89 12.23 -0.34
N LEU A 8 -8.81 11.68 -0.89
CA LEU A 8 -8.00 10.66 -0.21
C LEU A 8 -7.37 11.18 1.08
N GLY A 9 -6.91 12.44 1.10
CA GLY A 9 -6.41 13.10 2.30
C GLY A 9 -7.49 13.34 3.36
N VAL A 10 -8.73 13.64 2.95
CA VAL A 10 -9.89 13.81 3.83
C VAL A 10 -10.31 12.46 4.40
N ILE A 11 -10.38 11.40 3.59
CA ILE A 11 -10.66 10.04 4.08
C ILE A 11 -9.56 9.58 5.04
N HIS A 12 -8.30 9.88 4.73
CA HIS A 12 -7.18 9.60 5.63
C HIS A 12 -7.29 10.39 6.93
N GLY A 13 -7.62 11.68 6.86
CA GLY A 13 -7.84 12.52 8.03
C GLY A 13 -9.06 12.09 8.86
N LEU A 14 -10.12 11.60 8.22
CA LEU A 14 -11.30 11.05 8.88
C LEU A 14 -10.99 9.71 9.55
N LEU A 15 -10.28 8.79 8.88
CA LEU A 15 -9.81 7.55 9.48
C LEU A 15 -8.86 7.81 10.64
N LEU A 16 -7.92 8.75 10.48
CA LEU A 16 -7.04 9.19 11.55
C LEU A 16 -7.85 9.80 12.70
N GLY A 17 -8.84 10.65 12.40
CA GLY A 17 -9.73 11.23 13.40
C GLY A 17 -10.58 10.19 14.13
N MET A 18 -11.10 9.19 13.42
CA MET A 18 -11.80 8.05 14.03
C MET A 18 -10.85 7.25 14.92
N VAL A 19 -9.63 6.96 14.46
CA VAL A 19 -8.59 6.29 15.25
C VAL A 19 -8.23 7.10 16.49
N LEU A 20 -8.09 8.41 16.39
CA LEU A 20 -7.85 9.28 17.54
C LEU A 20 -9.06 9.35 18.50
N ALA A 21 -10.29 9.14 17.99
CA ALA A 21 -11.50 9.04 18.79
C ALA A 21 -11.75 7.63 19.37
N THR A 22 -11.07 6.59 18.87
CA THR A 22 -11.26 5.20 19.34
C THR A 22 -10.98 4.91 20.82
N PRO A 23 -10.23 5.68 21.63
CA PRO A 23 -10.26 5.52 23.10
C PRO A 23 -11.68 5.46 23.68
N TRP A 24 -12.68 6.05 23.01
CA TRP A 24 -14.09 6.03 23.42
C TRP A 24 -14.90 4.86 22.81
N MET A 25 -14.37 4.17 21.80
CA MET A 25 -15.05 3.07 21.07
C MET A 25 -14.47 1.69 21.40
N GLY A 26 -13.32 1.63 22.08
CA GLY A 26 -12.70 0.39 22.56
C GLY A 26 -11.44 -0.04 21.80
N ALA A 27 -10.56 -0.76 22.50
CA ALA A 27 -9.25 -1.22 22.03
C ALA A 27 -9.27 -2.02 20.71
N TYR A 28 -10.38 -2.72 20.46
CA TYR A 28 -10.56 -3.53 19.26
C TYR A 28 -10.60 -2.67 17.98
N VAL A 29 -11.29 -1.53 18.02
CA VAL A 29 -11.42 -0.63 16.85
C VAL A 29 -10.09 0.07 16.54
N MET A 30 -9.31 0.40 17.57
CA MET A 30 -7.98 1.00 17.43
C MET A 30 -7.03 0.09 16.62
N ARG A 31 -7.01 -1.22 16.91
CA ARG A 31 -6.14 -2.19 16.19
C ARG A 31 -6.40 -2.15 14.69
N TRP A 32 -7.65 -2.30 14.29
CA TRP A 32 -8.06 -2.32 12.88
C TRP A 32 -7.85 -0.99 12.19
N GLY A 33 -8.05 0.12 12.91
CA GLY A 33 -7.76 1.44 12.40
C GLY A 33 -6.27 1.67 12.12
N VAL A 34 -5.38 1.22 13.00
CA VAL A 34 -3.92 1.26 12.78
C VAL A 34 -3.53 0.44 11.54
N GLU A 35 -4.07 -0.77 11.41
CA GLU A 35 -3.83 -1.62 10.22
C GLU A 35 -4.27 -0.94 8.92
N ALA A 36 -5.45 -0.34 8.93
CA ALA A 36 -5.98 0.39 7.78
C ALA A 36 -5.12 1.61 7.43
N LEU A 37 -4.63 2.34 8.44
CA LEU A 37 -3.70 3.45 8.26
C LEU A 37 -2.38 2.99 7.62
N PHE A 38 -1.82 1.84 8.00
CA PHE A 38 -0.62 1.28 7.37
C PHE A 38 -0.82 0.95 5.89
N ILE A 39 -1.94 0.33 5.51
CA ILE A 39 -2.27 0.08 4.10
C ILE A 39 -2.44 1.40 3.35
N MET A 40 -3.25 2.31 3.87
CA MET A 40 -3.64 3.54 3.20
C MET A 40 -2.47 4.51 3.04
N SER A 41 -1.64 4.68 4.08
CA SER A 41 -0.43 5.50 4.05
C SER A 41 0.57 4.99 3.01
N ALA A 42 0.83 3.69 2.96
CA ALA A 42 1.75 3.09 2.00
C ALA A 42 1.23 3.22 0.56
N PHE A 43 -0.09 3.03 0.38
CA PHE A 43 -0.76 3.30 -0.89
C PHE A 43 -0.56 4.77 -1.29
N GLN A 44 -0.86 5.72 -0.40
CA GLN A 44 -0.73 7.15 -0.66
C GLN A 44 0.71 7.58 -0.90
N LEU A 45 1.68 7.01 -0.19
CA LEU A 45 3.09 7.26 -0.38
C LEU A 45 3.51 6.84 -1.79
N ARG A 46 3.14 5.63 -2.21
CA ARG A 46 3.42 5.16 -3.58
C ARG A 46 2.67 5.99 -4.63
N LEU A 47 1.46 6.40 -4.30
CA LEU A 47 0.62 7.25 -5.13
C LEU A 47 1.16 8.69 -5.21
N ALA A 48 1.84 9.21 -4.20
CA ALA A 48 2.48 10.53 -4.26
C ALA A 48 3.76 10.47 -5.10
N ASP A 49 4.51 9.38 -4.92
CA ASP A 49 5.75 9.11 -5.63
C ASP A 49 5.56 8.86 -7.14
N ARG A 50 4.34 8.54 -7.61
CA ARG A 50 4.03 8.48 -9.05
C ARG A 50 4.26 9.81 -9.79
N ARG A 51 4.33 10.93 -9.06
CA ARG A 51 4.50 12.29 -9.62
C ARG A 51 5.95 12.80 -9.60
N PHE A 52 6.87 12.06 -9.01
CA PHE A 52 8.29 12.40 -9.00
C PHE A 52 9.05 11.16 -9.41
N ALA A 53 9.66 11.18 -10.60
CA ALA A 53 10.56 10.10 -10.99
C ALA A 53 11.63 9.94 -9.90
N LEU A 54 11.53 8.89 -9.08
CA LEU A 54 12.63 8.49 -8.21
C LEU A 54 13.83 8.30 -9.13
N ARG A 55 14.87 9.09 -8.91
CA ARG A 55 16.15 8.92 -9.61
C ARG A 55 16.56 7.46 -9.37
N PRO A 56 16.75 6.65 -10.42
CA PRO A 56 17.13 5.26 -10.23
C PRO A 56 18.45 5.18 -9.44
N GLY A 57 18.52 4.21 -8.52
CA GLY A 57 19.70 3.94 -7.71
C GLY A 57 19.75 4.67 -6.35
N TRP A 58 20.92 4.61 -5.71
CA TRP A 58 21.17 5.07 -4.33
C TRP A 58 20.81 6.53 -4.06
N ARG A 59 20.87 7.40 -5.06
CA ARG A 59 20.50 8.82 -4.91
C ARG A 59 19.00 9.01 -4.64
N GLY A 60 18.15 8.18 -5.23
CA GLY A 60 16.71 8.16 -4.93
C GLY A 60 16.44 7.69 -3.51
N TRP A 61 17.15 6.65 -3.07
CA TRP A 61 17.09 6.13 -1.69
C TRP A 61 17.45 7.20 -0.66
N ILE A 62 18.60 7.87 -0.83
CA ILE A 62 19.07 8.92 0.09
C ILE A 62 18.07 10.08 0.14
N SER A 63 17.55 10.50 -1.03
CA SER A 63 16.53 11.55 -1.07
C SER A 63 15.25 11.16 -0.33
N HIS A 64 14.81 9.90 -0.47
CA HIS A 64 13.62 9.40 0.20
C HIS A 64 13.81 9.38 1.72
N VAL A 65 14.96 8.89 2.20
CA VAL A 65 15.33 8.87 3.63
C VAL A 65 15.39 10.28 4.20
N ARG A 66 15.91 11.26 3.44
CA ARG A 66 15.94 12.67 3.89
C ARG A 66 14.55 13.29 4.06
N MET A 67 13.54 12.81 3.33
CA MET A 67 12.15 13.27 3.45
C MET A 67 11.34 12.45 4.46
N ALA A 68 11.87 11.32 4.93
CA ALA A 68 11.20 10.44 5.89
C ALA A 68 10.88 11.09 7.25
N PRO A 69 11.72 11.97 7.84
CA PRO A 69 11.44 12.54 9.16
C PRO A 69 10.07 13.22 9.27
N GLN A 70 9.66 13.96 8.22
CA GLN A 70 8.37 14.63 8.21
C GLN A 70 7.20 13.64 8.18
N ARG A 71 7.36 12.49 7.52
CA ARG A 71 6.33 11.43 7.47
C ARG A 71 6.29 10.62 8.78
N LEU A 72 7.48 10.35 9.34
CA LEU A 72 7.63 9.69 10.64
C LEU A 72 7.04 10.50 11.80
N ALA A 73 6.98 11.83 11.69
CA ALA A 73 6.31 12.67 12.68
C ALA A 73 4.82 12.32 12.85
N THR A 74 4.12 12.01 11.75
CA THR A 74 2.70 11.59 11.81
C THR A 74 2.56 10.23 12.50
N TRP A 75 3.49 9.30 12.25
CA TRP A 75 3.52 8.00 12.95
C TRP A 75 3.86 8.13 14.43
N ALA A 76 4.76 9.05 14.79
CA ALA A 76 5.06 9.37 16.17
C ALA A 76 3.86 9.96 16.90
N ALA A 77 3.12 10.88 16.26
CA ALA A 77 1.87 11.41 16.79
C ALA A 77 0.83 10.30 17.02
N LEU A 78 0.68 9.37 16.07
CA LEU A 78 -0.19 8.20 16.24
C LEU A 78 0.25 7.31 17.40
N ALA A 79 1.54 7.01 17.51
CA ALA A 79 2.09 6.19 18.59
C ALA A 79 1.86 6.84 19.96
N ILE A 80 2.03 8.16 20.08
CA ILE A 80 1.72 8.92 21.29
C ILE A 80 0.22 8.86 21.60
N ALA A 81 -0.65 9.03 20.60
CA ALA A 81 -2.09 8.93 20.81
C ALA A 81 -2.51 7.53 21.28
N VAL A 82 -1.91 6.47 20.72
CA VAL A 82 -2.13 5.09 21.17
C VAL A 82 -1.62 4.88 22.59
N LEU A 83 -0.46 5.44 22.95
CA LEU A 83 0.08 5.36 24.30
C LEU A 83 -0.86 6.00 25.33
N ILE A 84 -1.45 7.15 25.00
CA ILE A 84 -2.41 7.85 25.86
C ILE A 84 -3.74 7.09 25.94
N ALA A 85 -4.22 6.59 24.80
CA ALA A 85 -5.52 5.93 24.69
C ALA A 85 -5.54 4.51 25.31
N LEU A 86 -4.40 3.81 25.30
CA LEU A 86 -4.27 2.42 25.78
C LEU A 86 -3.05 2.26 26.70
N PRO A 87 -3.11 2.78 27.95
CA PRO A 87 -1.98 2.72 28.87
C PRO A 87 -1.56 1.28 29.20
N ASP A 88 -2.51 0.33 29.19
CA ASP A 88 -2.24 -1.09 29.49
C ASP A 88 -1.49 -1.83 28.37
N ARG A 89 -1.36 -1.23 27.18
CA ARG A 89 -0.70 -1.82 26.01
C ARG A 89 0.58 -1.08 25.62
N THR A 90 1.49 -0.94 26.58
CA THR A 90 2.76 -0.20 26.46
C THR A 90 3.66 -0.64 25.30
N GLY A 91 3.53 -1.88 24.81
CA GLY A 91 4.28 -2.37 23.65
C GLY A 91 3.76 -1.91 22.28
N MET A 92 2.49 -1.52 22.17
CA MET A 92 1.87 -1.19 20.88
C MET A 92 2.45 0.08 20.22
N PRO A 93 2.70 1.18 20.96
CA PRO A 93 3.37 2.36 20.40
C PRO A 93 4.74 2.04 19.79
N ALA A 94 5.54 1.21 20.48
CA ALA A 94 6.85 0.79 19.99
C ALA A 94 6.75 -0.05 18.71
N ILE A 95 5.77 -0.95 18.64
CA ILE A 95 5.52 -1.77 17.44
C ILE A 95 5.11 -0.88 16.25
N ILE A 96 4.24 0.11 16.46
CA ILE A 96 3.85 1.09 15.42
C ILE A 96 5.07 1.86 14.92
N LEU A 97 5.90 2.38 15.82
CA LEU A 97 7.10 3.13 15.46
C LEU A 97 8.11 2.28 14.71
N MET A 98 8.38 1.06 15.17
CA MET A 98 9.30 0.13 14.51
C MET A 98 8.79 -0.26 13.13
N ALA A 99 7.49 -0.55 12.99
CA ALA A 99 6.88 -0.85 11.71
C ALA A 99 6.91 0.35 10.75
N ALA A 100 6.69 1.57 11.25
CA ALA A 100 6.76 2.79 10.45
C ALA A 100 8.19 3.08 10.00
N LEU A 101 9.18 2.94 10.89
CA LEU A 101 10.61 3.08 10.56
C LEU A 101 11.03 2.06 9.50
N MET A 102 10.69 0.79 9.71
CA MET A 102 11.00 -0.27 8.75
C MET A 102 10.26 -0.06 7.42
N GLY A 103 9.00 0.33 7.47
CA GLY A 103 8.15 0.67 6.33
C GLY A 103 8.77 1.76 5.46
N GLU A 104 9.07 2.90 6.05
CA GLU A 104 9.54 4.11 5.36
C GLU A 104 11.02 4.01 4.94
N LEU A 105 11.89 3.45 5.78
CA LEU A 105 13.35 3.52 5.56
C LEU A 105 13.90 2.31 4.79
N LEU A 106 13.24 1.15 4.86
CA LEU A 106 13.74 -0.11 4.29
C LEU A 106 12.77 -0.72 3.28
N LEU A 107 11.52 -0.94 3.68
CA LEU A 107 10.54 -1.67 2.87
C LEU A 107 10.09 -0.86 1.67
N TYR A 108 9.78 0.43 1.85
CA TYR A 108 9.34 1.27 0.73
C TYR A 108 10.40 1.32 -0.37
N PRO A 109 11.67 1.70 -0.10
CA PRO A 109 12.68 1.74 -1.14
C PRO A 109 12.95 0.37 -1.80
N ALA A 110 12.97 -0.72 -1.02
CA ALA A 110 13.13 -2.08 -1.54
C ALA A 110 11.95 -2.48 -2.45
N CYS A 111 10.72 -2.22 -2.02
CA CYS A 111 9.50 -2.53 -2.76
C CYS A 111 9.40 -1.73 -4.06
N VAL A 112 9.79 -0.45 -4.05
CA VAL A 112 9.83 0.37 -5.26
C VAL A 112 10.87 -0.13 -6.26
N TRP A 113 11.92 -0.84 -5.83
CA TRP A 113 12.87 -1.46 -6.74
C TRP A 113 12.42 -2.84 -7.26
N LEU A 114 11.82 -3.66 -6.40
CA LEU A 114 11.44 -5.05 -6.69
C LEU A 114 10.08 -5.16 -7.41
N LEU A 115 9.03 -4.57 -6.83
CA LEU A 115 7.65 -4.78 -7.25
C LEU A 115 7.35 -4.28 -8.67
N PRO A 116 7.98 -3.21 -9.20
CA PRO A 116 7.78 -2.80 -10.58
C PRO A 116 8.27 -3.79 -11.64
N ARG A 117 9.05 -4.81 -11.26
CA ARG A 117 9.49 -5.86 -12.20
C ARG A 117 8.49 -6.98 -12.36
N LEU A 118 7.58 -7.12 -11.40
CA LEU A 118 6.55 -8.14 -11.44
C LEU A 118 5.52 -7.81 -12.52
N SER A 119 4.80 -8.81 -13.04
CA SER A 119 3.62 -8.58 -13.87
C SER A 119 2.41 -8.23 -12.99
N ARG A 120 1.32 -7.72 -13.58
CA ARG A 120 0.07 -7.48 -12.83
C ARG A 120 -0.49 -8.75 -12.19
N ARG A 121 -0.37 -9.90 -12.87
CA ARG A 121 -0.82 -11.20 -12.35
C ARG A 121 -0.02 -11.62 -11.11
N TYR A 122 1.31 -11.45 -11.15
CA TYR A 122 2.17 -11.76 -10.00
C TYR A 122 1.93 -10.82 -8.82
N LEU A 123 1.63 -9.54 -9.07
CA LEU A 123 1.19 -8.63 -8.00
C LEU A 123 -0.12 -9.09 -7.34
N GLY A 124 -1.10 -9.55 -8.14
CA GLY A 124 -2.34 -10.10 -7.60
C GLY A 124 -2.11 -11.29 -6.68
N TRP A 125 -1.26 -12.23 -7.10
CA TRP A 125 -0.86 -13.36 -6.26
C TRP A 125 -0.12 -12.92 -4.99
N LEU A 126 0.81 -11.97 -5.11
CA LEU A 126 1.52 -11.43 -3.96
C LEU A 126 0.53 -10.80 -2.95
N LEU A 127 -0.44 -10.02 -3.42
CA LEU A 127 -1.46 -9.42 -2.55
C LEU A 127 -2.31 -10.47 -1.85
N ALA A 128 -2.74 -11.51 -2.56
CA ALA A 128 -3.48 -12.63 -1.95
C ALA A 128 -2.64 -13.32 -0.87
N MET A 129 -1.36 -13.57 -1.13
CA MET A 129 -0.44 -14.17 -0.16
C MET A 129 -0.23 -13.27 1.06
N MET A 130 -0.05 -11.96 0.88
CA MET A 130 0.12 -11.02 1.98
C MET A 130 -1.14 -10.95 2.86
N LEU A 131 -2.33 -10.91 2.26
CA LEU A 131 -3.60 -10.91 2.99
C LEU A 131 -3.82 -12.22 3.77
N LEU A 132 -3.49 -13.38 3.17
CA LEU A 132 -3.56 -14.67 3.86
C LEU A 132 -2.53 -14.76 4.99
N SER A 133 -1.31 -14.23 4.78
CA SER A 133 -0.26 -14.23 5.80
C SER A 133 -0.63 -13.40 7.04
N CYS A 134 -1.55 -12.44 6.90
CA CYS A 134 -2.09 -11.70 8.04
C CYS A 134 -2.78 -12.65 9.03
N ALA A 135 -3.51 -13.67 8.58
CA ALA A 135 -4.16 -14.65 9.46
C ALA A 135 -3.16 -15.46 10.30
N MET A 136 -1.97 -15.71 9.75
CA MET A 136 -0.97 -16.59 10.36
C MET A 136 0.02 -15.83 11.25
N THR A 137 0.01 -14.49 11.19
CA THR A 137 0.97 -13.65 11.88
C THR A 137 0.35 -13.09 13.14
N ASP A 138 0.36 -13.88 14.21
CA ASP A 138 -0.13 -13.47 15.54
C ASP A 138 0.79 -12.45 16.23
N ARG A 139 2.02 -12.28 15.72
CA ARG A 139 2.97 -11.27 16.23
C ARG A 139 2.76 -9.95 15.50
N ASP A 140 2.17 -8.97 16.19
CA ASP A 140 1.93 -7.61 15.69
C ASP A 140 3.18 -6.96 15.04
N MET A 141 4.40 -7.37 15.45
CA MET A 141 5.67 -6.90 14.87
C MET A 141 5.84 -7.14 13.36
N LEU A 142 5.34 -8.26 12.82
CA LEU A 142 5.49 -8.58 11.39
C LEU A 142 4.24 -8.21 10.59
N ARG A 143 3.08 -8.12 11.26
CA ARG A 143 1.79 -7.83 10.64
C ARG A 143 1.72 -6.43 10.05
N LEU A 144 2.06 -5.38 10.81
CA LEU A 144 2.03 -4.00 10.30
C LEU A 144 2.97 -3.78 9.09
N PRO A 145 4.21 -4.30 9.08
CA PRO A 145 5.05 -4.32 7.89
C PRO A 145 4.45 -5.00 6.67
N ILE A 146 3.81 -6.15 6.84
CA ILE A 146 3.12 -6.87 5.75
C ILE A 146 1.99 -6.01 5.18
N LEU A 147 1.22 -5.36 6.04
CA LEU A 147 0.13 -4.46 5.64
C LEU A 147 0.65 -3.21 4.91
N PHE A 148 1.81 -2.70 5.32
CA PHE A 148 2.49 -1.63 4.59
C PHE A 148 2.86 -2.05 3.16
N ILE A 149 3.51 -3.21 3.00
CA ILE A 149 3.85 -3.77 1.68
C ILE A 149 2.58 -4.02 0.85
N THR A 150 1.51 -4.50 1.50
CA THR A 150 0.20 -4.69 0.87
C THR A 150 -0.32 -3.39 0.28
N GLY A 151 -0.27 -2.27 1.02
CA GLY A 151 -0.65 -0.96 0.52
C GLY A 151 0.13 -0.52 -0.72
N ILE A 152 1.46 -0.73 -0.74
CA ILE A 152 2.29 -0.46 -1.94
C ILE A 152 1.85 -1.35 -3.11
N GLY A 153 1.65 -2.65 -2.86
CA GLY A 153 1.25 -3.63 -3.85
C GLY A 153 -0.11 -3.30 -4.48
N VAL A 154 -1.09 -2.88 -3.68
CA VAL A 154 -2.42 -2.47 -4.15
C VAL A 154 -2.31 -1.27 -5.08
N CYS A 155 -1.50 -0.27 -4.71
CA CYS A 155 -1.26 0.90 -5.56
C CYS A 155 -0.69 0.50 -6.91
N LEU A 156 0.33 -0.37 -6.93
CA LEU A 156 0.94 -0.86 -8.17
C LEU A 156 -0.01 -1.73 -9.00
N PHE A 157 -0.82 -2.57 -8.34
CA PHE A 157 -1.83 -3.40 -9.00
C PHE A 157 -2.88 -2.54 -9.70
N TRP A 158 -3.40 -1.54 -9.01
CA TRP A 158 -4.35 -0.57 -9.55
C TRP A 158 -3.74 0.26 -10.69
N LEU A 159 -2.54 0.82 -10.52
CA LEU A 159 -1.86 1.61 -11.55
C LEU A 159 -1.67 0.85 -12.87
N ARG A 160 -1.61 -0.48 -12.84
CA ARG A 160 -1.45 -1.37 -14.00
C ARG A 160 -2.77 -1.92 -14.56
N GLY A 161 -3.91 -1.62 -13.93
CA GLY A 161 -5.22 -2.11 -14.33
C GLY A 161 -5.83 -1.39 -15.54
N PRO A 162 -7.08 -1.68 -15.93
CA PRO A 162 -7.86 -0.80 -16.79
C PRO A 162 -8.41 0.39 -16.00
N ASP A 163 -8.68 1.51 -16.68
CA ASP A 163 -9.25 2.72 -16.08
C ASP A 163 -10.75 2.73 -16.04
N GLY A 164 -11.30 3.27 -14.95
CA GLY A 164 -12.74 3.53 -14.86
C GLY A 164 -13.60 2.30 -15.15
N ASP A 165 -13.01 1.11 -14.99
CA ASP A 165 -13.68 -0.16 -15.24
C ASP A 165 -14.75 -0.34 -14.16
N VAL A 166 -16.00 -0.15 -14.56
CA VAL A 166 -17.18 -0.26 -13.69
C VAL A 166 -17.24 -1.66 -13.09
N HIS A 167 -16.82 -2.69 -13.81
CA HIS A 167 -16.78 -4.06 -13.27
C HIS A 167 -15.73 -4.19 -12.17
N ALA A 168 -14.55 -3.59 -12.34
CA ALA A 168 -13.51 -3.58 -11.31
C ALA A 168 -13.93 -2.77 -10.07
N LEU A 169 -14.60 -1.63 -10.26
CA LEU A 169 -15.17 -0.83 -9.17
C LEU A 169 -16.25 -1.62 -8.43
N ALA A 170 -17.20 -2.20 -9.14
CA ALA A 170 -18.27 -3.02 -8.55
C ALA A 170 -17.72 -4.24 -7.83
N ALA A 171 -16.72 -4.92 -8.40
CA ALA A 171 -16.03 -6.03 -7.75
C ALA A 171 -15.29 -5.60 -6.48
N ALA A 172 -14.62 -4.44 -6.49
CA ALA A 172 -13.95 -3.90 -5.31
C ALA A 172 -14.95 -3.52 -4.21
N LEU A 173 -16.07 -2.88 -4.55
CA LEU A 173 -17.13 -2.55 -3.59
C LEU A 173 -17.79 -3.82 -3.03
N GLY A 174 -18.11 -4.78 -3.90
CA GLY A 174 -18.69 -6.07 -3.50
C GLY A 174 -17.76 -6.86 -2.59
N ALA A 175 -16.49 -7.00 -2.97
CA ALA A 175 -15.48 -7.67 -2.15
C ALA A 175 -15.26 -6.95 -0.82
N GLY A 176 -15.26 -5.61 -0.81
CA GLY A 176 -15.15 -4.81 0.40
C GLY A 176 -16.34 -5.00 1.34
N GLY A 177 -17.56 -4.97 0.81
CA GLY A 177 -18.78 -5.22 1.57
C GLY A 177 -18.84 -6.63 2.14
N ILE A 178 -18.55 -7.65 1.33
CA ILE A 178 -18.50 -9.06 1.77
C ILE A 178 -17.43 -9.24 2.85
N SER A 179 -16.24 -8.66 2.68
CA SER A 179 -15.17 -8.77 3.67
C SER A 179 -15.53 -8.06 4.98
N ALA A 180 -16.11 -6.86 4.91
CA ALA A 180 -16.56 -6.15 6.11
C ALA A 180 -17.66 -6.93 6.85
N LEU A 181 -18.65 -7.45 6.12
CA LEU A 181 -19.71 -8.26 6.68
C LEU A 181 -19.16 -9.56 7.31
N ALA A 182 -18.22 -10.23 6.63
CA ALA A 182 -17.57 -11.42 7.15
C ALA A 182 -16.78 -11.13 8.44
N ALA A 183 -16.11 -9.98 8.55
CA ALA A 183 -15.41 -9.58 9.77
C ALA A 183 -16.36 -9.35 10.96
N ILE A 184 -17.59 -8.89 10.69
CA ILE A 184 -18.63 -8.64 11.71
C ILE A 184 -19.29 -9.97 12.13
N LEU A 185 -19.67 -10.81 11.16
CA LEU A 185 -20.37 -12.07 11.41
C LEU A 185 -19.44 -13.17 11.94
N TRP A 186 -18.17 -13.14 11.55
CA TRP A 186 -17.14 -14.12 11.95
C TRP A 186 -15.90 -13.40 12.51
N PRO A 187 -15.86 -13.09 13.81
CA PRO A 187 -14.73 -12.37 14.42
C PRO A 187 -13.38 -13.08 14.23
N VAL A 188 -13.39 -14.41 14.13
CA VAL A 188 -12.18 -15.23 13.85
C VAL A 188 -11.59 -14.92 12.46
N ALA A 189 -12.40 -14.48 11.51
CA ALA A 189 -11.96 -14.11 10.16
C ALA A 189 -11.47 -12.65 10.06
N ALA A 190 -11.74 -11.81 11.07
CA ALA A 190 -11.36 -10.39 11.08
C ALA A 190 -9.87 -10.13 10.74
N PRO A 191 -8.88 -10.94 11.17
CA PRO A 191 -7.47 -10.74 10.82
C PRO A 191 -7.16 -10.77 9.33
N VAL A 192 -8.03 -11.33 8.50
CA VAL A 192 -7.90 -11.32 7.03
C VAL A 192 -8.91 -10.37 6.40
N CYS A 193 -10.16 -10.44 6.88
CA CYS A 193 -11.28 -9.71 6.32
C CYS A 193 -11.15 -8.19 6.48
N VAL A 194 -10.59 -7.69 7.58
CA VAL A 194 -10.42 -6.24 7.78
C VAL A 194 -9.35 -5.65 6.83
N PRO A 195 -8.14 -6.23 6.72
CA PRO A 195 -7.20 -5.85 5.68
C PRO A 195 -7.77 -5.97 4.27
N ALA A 196 -8.48 -7.05 3.96
CA ALA A 196 -9.09 -7.27 2.65
C ALA A 196 -10.14 -6.19 2.33
N ALA A 197 -11.00 -5.85 3.30
CA ALA A 197 -11.97 -4.77 3.16
C ALA A 197 -11.26 -3.43 2.92
N THR A 198 -10.18 -3.15 3.65
CA THR A 198 -9.39 -1.93 3.46
C THR A 198 -8.79 -1.86 2.06
N VAL A 199 -8.18 -2.95 1.58
CA VAL A 199 -7.63 -3.05 0.22
C VAL A 199 -8.71 -2.81 -0.83
N ALA A 200 -9.88 -3.42 -0.64
CA ALA A 200 -11.01 -3.30 -1.55
C ALA A 200 -11.56 -1.87 -1.60
N VAL A 201 -11.74 -1.23 -0.44
CA VAL A 201 -12.15 0.19 -0.34
C VAL A 201 -11.12 1.10 -1.01
N MET A 202 -9.82 0.91 -0.74
CA MET A 202 -8.77 1.71 -1.38
C MET A 202 -8.78 1.55 -2.91
N THR A 203 -9.00 0.34 -3.40
CA THR A 203 -9.09 0.05 -4.83
C THR A 203 -10.34 0.70 -5.45
N ALA A 204 -11.49 0.64 -4.77
CA ALA A 204 -12.72 1.30 -5.19
C ALA A 204 -12.56 2.83 -5.25
N LEU A 205 -11.99 3.43 -4.20
CA LEU A 205 -11.68 4.87 -4.16
C LEU A 205 -10.72 5.27 -5.29
N ALA A 206 -9.72 4.43 -5.57
CA ALA A 206 -8.78 4.66 -6.65
C ALA A 206 -9.47 4.60 -8.02
N HIS A 207 -10.40 3.67 -8.25
CA HIS A 207 -11.21 3.61 -9.47
C HIS A 207 -12.20 4.77 -9.61
N MET A 208 -12.71 5.32 -8.51
CA MET A 208 -13.54 6.53 -8.51
C MET A 208 -12.71 7.80 -8.75
N SER A 209 -11.40 7.78 -8.51
CA SER A 209 -10.53 8.91 -8.81
C SER A 209 -10.30 9.03 -10.32
N VAL A 210 -10.53 10.22 -10.90
CA VAL A 210 -10.45 10.50 -12.35
C VAL A 210 -8.98 10.50 -12.85
N MET A 211 -8.00 10.26 -11.98
CA MET A 211 -6.57 10.24 -12.26
C MET A 211 -6.04 9.01 -13.01
N ARG A 212 -6.41 8.89 -14.29
CA ARG A 212 -5.50 8.35 -15.32
C ARG A 212 -5.41 9.17 -16.60
N ARG A 213 -6.01 10.35 -16.66
CA ARG A 213 -5.78 11.25 -17.79
C ARG A 213 -4.40 11.93 -17.64
N ARG A 214 -3.39 11.20 -18.09
CA ARG A 214 -1.94 11.47 -18.23
C ARG A 214 -1.01 10.98 -17.11
N PRO A 215 -0.88 9.65 -16.86
CA PRO A 215 0.41 9.13 -16.47
C PRO A 215 1.38 9.42 -17.63
N HIS A 216 2.49 10.11 -17.37
CA HIS A 216 3.61 10.07 -18.31
C HIS A 216 3.83 8.61 -18.67
N HIS A 217 3.86 8.35 -19.97
CA HIS A 217 4.05 7.03 -20.55
C HIS A 217 5.16 6.37 -19.74
N TRP A 218 4.79 5.32 -19.01
CA TRP A 218 5.73 4.40 -18.42
C TRP A 218 6.38 3.66 -19.60
N ARG A 219 7.22 4.39 -20.35
CA ARG A 219 8.28 3.80 -21.14
C ARG A 219 9.22 3.19 -20.11
N LEU A 220 8.83 2.02 -19.61
CA LEU A 220 9.80 0.96 -19.47
C LEU A 220 10.50 0.91 -20.83
N GLY A 221 11.80 1.17 -20.85
CA GLY A 221 12.67 0.68 -21.92
C GLY A 221 12.61 -0.85 -21.90
N GLY A 222 11.46 -1.38 -22.34
CA GLY A 222 11.14 -2.79 -22.47
C GLY A 222 11.47 -3.32 -23.85
N ASP A 223 12.09 -2.51 -24.72
CA ASP A 223 12.92 -3.00 -25.80
C ASP A 223 14.35 -3.15 -25.27
N ALA A 224 14.63 -4.34 -24.74
CA ALA A 224 15.93 -5.02 -24.63
C ALA A 224 16.13 -5.80 -23.32
N ALA A 225 15.13 -6.55 -22.87
CA ALA A 225 15.37 -7.77 -22.07
C ALA A 225 14.49 -8.95 -22.52
N GLY A 226 13.98 -8.90 -23.76
CA GLY A 226 13.67 -10.11 -24.49
C GLY A 226 14.99 -10.63 -25.04
N ILE A 227 15.39 -11.85 -24.65
CA ILE A 227 16.40 -12.61 -25.35
C ILE A 227 15.87 -12.83 -26.77
N ARG A 228 16.08 -11.86 -27.67
CA ARG A 228 16.10 -12.11 -29.09
C ARG A 228 17.35 -12.94 -29.30
N LEU A 229 17.17 -14.24 -29.43
CA LEU A 229 18.08 -15.10 -30.20
C LEU A 229 18.31 -14.38 -31.52
N ARG A 230 19.40 -13.60 -31.53
CA ARG A 230 19.91 -12.89 -32.67
C ARG A 230 20.25 -14.01 -33.64
N ARG A 231 19.34 -14.28 -34.58
CA ARG A 231 19.65 -15.09 -35.77
C ARG A 231 20.98 -14.57 -36.26
N LEU A 232 22.01 -15.40 -36.12
CA LEU A 232 23.26 -15.27 -36.82
C LEU A 232 22.89 -15.15 -38.29
N ARG A 233 22.80 -13.92 -38.79
CA ARG A 233 22.88 -13.66 -40.22
C ARG A 233 24.29 -14.07 -40.58
N LEU A 234 24.39 -15.26 -41.16
CA LEU A 234 25.53 -15.73 -41.93
C LEU A 234 26.07 -14.55 -42.74
N LEU A 235 27.32 -14.20 -42.46
CA LEU A 235 28.16 -13.36 -43.31
C LEU A 235 28.37 -14.13 -44.63
N SER A 236 27.48 -13.91 -45.58
CA SER A 236 27.80 -14.08 -47.00
C SER A 236 28.34 -12.74 -47.50
N ARG A 237 29.67 -12.62 -47.55
CA ARG A 237 30.36 -11.87 -48.63
C ARG A 237 30.21 -12.71 -49.93
N PRO A 238 30.45 -12.21 -51.16
CA PRO A 238 31.23 -11.03 -51.53
C PRO A 238 30.74 -10.22 -52.78
N PHE A 239 31.51 -9.16 -53.10
CA PHE A 239 31.63 -8.36 -54.35
C PHE A 239 30.40 -7.61 -54.87
#